data_AF-A0A6V8F1B5-F1
#
_entry.id   AF-A0A6V8F1B5-F1
#
_cell.length_a   1.000
_cell.length_b   1.000
_cell.length_c   1.000
_cell.angle_alpha   90.00
_cell.angle_beta   90.00
_cell.angle_gamma   90.00
#
_symmetry.space_group_name_H-M   'P 1'
#
loop_
_entity.id
_entity.type
_entity.pdbx_description
1 polymer ?
#
loop_
_entity_poly.entity_id
_entity_poly.type
_entity_poly.pdbx_seq_one_letter_code
_entity_poly.pdbx_strand_id
1 'polypeptide(L)'
;MEIKKEDIVSVIITLCLLFVWYLTLNLFNYPLISLLILWVGMIVLSITYYMVYKTKKRDMRLLKLRFLISAVPIYSALLFYVYILFNGKEVSGVFRLLPIGIILTMLFLNAGVVYFYSRPLQRGG
;
A
#
# COMPACT_ATOMS: atom_id res chain seq x y z
N MET A 1 17.22 -14.14 2.50
CA MET A 1 16.09 -14.58 1.64
C MET A 1 16.18 -13.79 0.34
N GLU A 2 16.25 -14.45 -0.82
CA GLU A 2 16.44 -13.75 -2.10
C GLU A 2 15.17 -13.01 -2.54
N ILE A 3 15.32 -11.72 -2.87
CA ILE A 3 14.28 -10.91 -3.52
C ILE A 3 14.13 -11.44 -4.94
N LYS A 4 12.95 -11.93 -5.31
CA LYS A 4 12.71 -12.42 -6.68
C LYS A 4 11.99 -11.35 -7.49
N LYS A 5 12.00 -11.51 -8.82
CA LYS A 5 11.34 -10.60 -9.77
C LYS A 5 9.87 -10.35 -9.42
N GLU A 6 9.17 -11.34 -8.88
CA GLU A 6 7.77 -11.20 -8.46
C GLU A 6 7.58 -10.15 -7.35
N ASP A 7 8.55 -10.05 -6.44
CA ASP A 7 8.52 -9.14 -5.30
C ASP A 7 8.73 -7.67 -5.73
N ILE A 8 9.38 -7.47 -6.88
CA ILE A 8 9.56 -6.16 -7.54
C ILE A 8 8.30 -5.80 -8.32
N VAL A 9 7.73 -6.76 -9.07
CA VAL A 9 6.46 -6.58 -9.78
C VAL A 9 5.33 -6.19 -8.81
N SER A 10 5.35 -6.71 -7.59
CA SER A 10 4.48 -6.30 -6.47
C SER A 10 4.51 -4.83 -6.17
N VAL A 11 5.71 -4.33 -5.91
CA VAL A 11 5.91 -2.94 -5.57
C VAL A 11 5.48 -2.05 -6.74
N ILE A 12 5.80 -2.44 -7.98
CA ILE A 12 5.43 -1.70 -9.19
C ILE A 12 3.90 -1.61 -9.34
N ILE A 13 3.18 -2.73 -9.24
CA ILE A 13 1.71 -2.72 -9.39
C ILE A 13 1.06 -1.90 -8.27
N THR A 14 1.55 -2.03 -7.04
CA THR A 14 1.07 -1.24 -5.90
C THR A 14 1.32 0.27 -6.11
N LEU A 15 2.48 0.66 -6.64
CA LEU A 15 2.77 2.06 -6.97
C LEU A 15 1.87 2.59 -8.08
N CYS A 16 1.63 1.80 -9.13
CA CYS A 16 0.68 2.17 -10.18
C CYS A 16 -0.73 2.38 -9.62
N LEU A 17 -1.20 1.51 -8.71
CA LEU A 17 -2.50 1.65 -8.08
C LEU A 17 -2.61 2.96 -7.30
N LEU A 18 -1.58 3.29 -6.51
CA LEU A 18 -1.57 4.51 -5.72
C LEU A 18 -1.45 5.77 -6.58
N PHE A 19 -0.74 5.69 -7.70
CA PHE A 19 -0.67 6.77 -8.67
C PHE A 19 -2.03 7.03 -9.33
N VAL A 20 -2.74 5.97 -9.74
CA VAL A 20 -4.11 6.07 -10.25
C VAL A 20 -5.04 6.67 -9.19
N TRP A 21 -4.91 6.26 -7.93
CA TRP A 21 -5.67 6.84 -6.83
C TRP A 21 -5.38 8.34 -6.64
N TYR A 22 -4.11 8.75 -6.68
CA TYR A 22 -3.71 10.15 -6.63
C TYR A 22 -4.29 10.97 -7.78
N LEU A 23 -4.25 10.46 -9.01
CA LEU A 23 -4.87 11.12 -10.16
C LEU A 23 -6.38 11.25 -9.98
N THR A 24 -7.04 10.21 -9.47
CA THR A 24 -8.48 10.21 -9.25
C THR A 24 -8.89 11.23 -8.19
N LEU A 25 -8.09 11.38 -7.13
CA LEU A 25 -8.31 12.38 -6.07
C LEU A 25 -8.08 13.83 -6.54
N ASN A 26 -7.20 14.06 -7.51
CA ASN A 26 -6.95 15.41 -8.06
C ASN A 26 -7.91 15.78 -9.19
N LEU A 27 -8.28 14.83 -10.05
CA LEU A 27 -9.16 15.06 -11.19
C LEU A 27 -10.64 15.10 -10.79
N PHE A 28 -11.02 14.35 -9.75
CA PHE A 28 -12.40 14.25 -9.30
C PHE A 28 -12.52 14.73 -7.86
N ASN A 29 -13.41 15.71 -7.61
CA ASN A 29 -13.79 16.18 -6.27
C ASN A 29 -14.64 15.15 -5.48
N TYR A 30 -14.59 13.87 -5.85
CA TYR A 30 -15.33 12.77 -5.22
C TYR A 30 -14.36 11.86 -4.43
N PRO A 31 -13.95 12.27 -3.20
CA PRO A 31 -13.01 11.50 -2.39
C PRO A 31 -13.51 10.09 -2.06
N LEU A 32 -14.83 9.89 -1.95
CA LEU A 32 -15.47 8.59 -1.72
C LEU A 32 -15.27 7.61 -2.87
N ILE A 33 -15.45 8.06 -4.11
CA ILE A 33 -15.28 7.20 -5.30
C ILE A 33 -13.81 6.82 -5.45
N SER A 34 -12.91 7.79 -5.25
CA SER A 34 -11.46 7.56 -5.25
C SER A 34 -11.05 6.54 -4.19
N LEU A 35 -11.61 6.63 -2.98
CA LEU A 35 -11.40 5.66 -1.90
C LEU A 35 -11.91 4.25 -2.25
N LEU A 36 -13.10 4.13 -2.85
CA LEU A 36 -13.66 2.86 -3.29
C LEU A 36 -12.76 2.18 -4.32
N ILE A 37 -12.24 2.94 -5.29
CA ILE A 37 -11.33 2.44 -6.33
C ILE A 37 -10.03 1.92 -5.70
N LEU A 38 -9.45 2.67 -4.74
CA LEU A 38 -8.26 2.22 -4.01
C LEU A 38 -8.53 0.92 -3.26
N TRP A 39 -9.68 0.82 -2.57
CA TRP A 39 -10.06 -0.37 -1.81
C TRP A 39 -10.20 -1.61 -2.69
N VAL A 40 -10.95 -1.50 -3.79
CA VAL A 40 -11.14 -2.59 -4.75
C VAL A 40 -9.79 -3.00 -5.34
N GLY A 41 -8.95 -2.02 -5.71
CA GLY A 41 -7.62 -2.26 -6.22
C GLY A 41 -6.71 -3.03 -5.26
N MET A 42 -6.73 -2.67 -3.97
CA MET A 42 -5.96 -3.34 -2.92
C MET A 42 -6.44 -4.79 -2.68
N ILE A 43 -7.76 -5.03 -2.71
CA ILE A 43 -8.33 -6.38 -2.59
C ILE A 43 -7.87 -7.27 -3.76
N VAL A 44 -8.00 -6.77 -4.98
CA VAL A 44 -7.58 -7.49 -6.20
C VAL A 44 -6.08 -7.81 -6.12
N LEU A 45 -5.25 -6.83 -5.77
CA LEU A 45 -3.82 -7.01 -5.55
C LEU A 45 -3.53 -8.11 -4.52
N SER A 46 -4.22 -8.09 -3.37
CA SER A 46 -4.06 -9.10 -2.32
C SER A 46 -4.33 -10.51 -2.84
N ILE A 47 -5.43 -10.68 -3.57
CA ILE A 47 -5.85 -11.97 -4.13
C ILE A 47 -4.84 -12.45 -5.17
N THR A 48 -4.42 -11.59 -6.10
CA THR A 48 -3.41 -11.92 -7.12
C THR A 48 -2.10 -12.35 -6.45
N TYR A 49 -1.63 -11.61 -5.45
CA TYR A 49 -0.41 -11.94 -4.71
C TYR A 49 -0.52 -13.28 -3.98
N TYR A 50 -1.64 -13.50 -3.31
CA TYR A 50 -1.91 -14.74 -2.60
C TYR A 50 -1.89 -15.96 -3.55
N MET A 51 -2.54 -15.85 -4.71
CA MET A 51 -2.56 -16.92 -5.70
C MET A 51 -1.15 -17.25 -6.23
N VAL A 52 -0.36 -16.23 -6.58
CA VAL A 52 1.02 -16.44 -7.07
C VAL A 52 1.89 -17.13 -6.02
N TYR A 53 1.84 -16.67 -4.77
CA TYR A 53 2.61 -17.24 -3.67
C TYR A 53 2.20 -18.67 -3.33
N LYS A 54 0.89 -18.96 -3.36
CA LYS A 54 0.36 -20.32 -3.13
C LYS A 54 0.80 -21.29 -4.22
N THR A 55 0.73 -20.90 -5.49
CA THR A 55 1.18 -21.72 -6.64
C THR A 55 2.67 -22.04 -6.57
N LYS A 56 3.50 -21.13 -6.05
CA LYS A 56 4.96 -21.29 -5.96
C LYS A 56 5.45 -21.86 -4.61
N LYS A 57 4.55 -22.25 -3.69
CA LYS A 57 4.86 -22.74 -2.33
C LYS A 57 5.86 -21.86 -1.57
N ARG A 58 5.81 -20.52 -1.75
CA ARG A 58 6.71 -19.59 -1.03
C ARG A 58 6.19 -19.31 0.38
N ASP A 59 7.11 -18.95 1.27
CA ASP A 59 6.77 -18.52 2.62
C ASP A 59 5.88 -17.25 2.57
N MET A 60 4.65 -17.40 3.05
CA MET A 60 3.65 -16.33 3.10
C MET A 60 3.92 -15.29 4.19
N ARG A 61 4.85 -15.54 5.12
CA ARG A 61 5.15 -14.60 6.22
C ARG A 61 5.58 -13.23 5.71
N LEU A 62 6.47 -13.20 4.71
CA LEU A 62 6.95 -11.95 4.11
C LEU A 62 5.81 -11.19 3.40
N LEU A 63 4.96 -11.91 2.67
CA LEU A 63 3.81 -11.35 1.98
C LEU A 63 2.83 -10.72 2.99
N LYS A 64 2.47 -11.47 4.04
CA LYS A 64 1.56 -11.00 5.09
C LYS A 64 2.12 -9.75 5.77
N LEU A 65 3.42 -9.72 6.08
CA LEU A 65 4.05 -8.59 6.73
C LEU A 65 4.08 -7.35 5.83
N ARG A 66 4.45 -7.50 4.55
CA ARG A 66 4.39 -6.40 3.57
C ARG A 66 2.97 -5.88 3.39
N PHE A 67 1.98 -6.76 3.32
CA PHE A 67 0.57 -6.38 3.20
C PHE A 67 0.08 -5.61 4.43
N LEU A 68 0.43 -6.09 5.62
CA LEU A 68 0.09 -5.44 6.89
C LEU A 68 0.70 -4.03 6.96
N ILE A 69 1.99 -3.91 6.64
CA ILE A 69 2.72 -2.65 6.72
C ILE A 69 2.25 -1.64 5.67
N SER A 70 1.88 -2.16 4.50
CA SER A 70 1.25 -1.39 3.42
C SER A 70 -0.14 -0.87 3.81
N ALA A 71 -0.88 -1.65 4.60
CA ALA A 71 -2.21 -1.31 5.09
C ALA A 71 -2.21 -0.16 6.12
N VAL A 72 -1.19 -0.07 6.99
CA VAL A 72 -1.12 0.94 8.07
C VAL A 72 -1.32 2.38 7.57
N PRO A 73 -0.53 2.90 6.60
CA PRO A 73 -0.70 4.26 6.13
C PRO A 73 -1.99 4.44 5.30
N ILE A 74 -2.45 3.39 4.61
CA ILE A 74 -3.68 3.42 3.80
C ILE A 74 -4.92 3.53 4.70
N TYR A 75 -5.03 2.72 5.76
CA TYR A 75 -6.18 2.78 6.67
C TYR A 75 -6.22 4.07 7.47
N SER A 76 -5.06 4.61 7.86
CA SER A 76 -4.96 5.91 8.53
C SER A 76 -5.50 7.05 7.65
N ALA A 77 -5.17 7.01 6.36
CA ALA A 77 -5.73 7.94 5.37
C ALA A 77 -7.23 7.80 5.23
N LEU A 78 -7.71 6.55 5.20
CA LEU A 78 -9.13 6.23 5.07
C LEU A 78 -9.93 6.83 6.21
N LEU A 79 -9.48 6.61 7.45
CA LEU A 79 -10.08 7.17 8.66
C LEU A 79 -10.12 8.70 8.61
N PHE A 80 -9.05 9.31 8.14
CA PHE A 80 -8.97 10.76 8.01
C PHE A 80 -9.96 11.33 6.98
N TYR A 81 -10.07 10.70 5.80
CA TYR A 81 -11.02 11.12 4.78
C TYR A 81 -12.48 10.92 5.23
N VAL A 82 -12.77 9.79 5.90
CA VAL A 82 -14.10 9.55 6.49
C VAL A 82 -14.42 10.62 7.55
N TYR A 83 -13.46 10.95 8.41
CA TYR A 83 -13.63 12.00 9.42
C TYR A 83 -13.91 13.38 8.80
N ILE A 84 -13.20 13.78 7.74
CA ILE A 84 -13.47 15.04 7.04
C ILE A 84 -14.88 15.06 6.45
N LEU A 85 -15.28 13.95 5.82
CA LEU A 85 -16.58 13.81 5.19
C LEU A 85 -17.73 13.95 6.21
N PHE A 86 -17.59 13.34 7.38
CA PHE A 86 -18.58 13.45 8.46
C PHE A 86 -18.67 14.86 9.07
N ASN A 87 -17.58 15.62 9.08
CA ASN A 87 -17.55 16.98 9.62
C ASN A 87 -17.95 18.06 8.59
N GLY A 88 -18.30 17.68 7.35
CA GLY A 88 -18.75 18.62 6.32
C GLY A 88 -17.69 19.64 5.89
N LYS A 89 -16.42 19.41 6.21
CA LYS A 89 -15.33 20.31 5.82
C LYS A 89 -14.84 19.95 4.42
N GLU A 90 -14.63 20.95 3.56
CA GLU A 90 -13.94 20.71 2.30
C GLU A 90 -12.50 20.25 2.57
N VAL A 91 -12.02 19.29 1.78
CA VAL A 91 -10.64 18.81 1.83
C VAL A 91 -9.73 19.95 1.37
N SER A 92 -9.17 20.70 2.34
CA SER A 92 -8.23 21.80 2.06
C SER A 92 -7.04 21.33 1.20
N GLY A 93 -6.42 22.25 0.45
CA GLY A 93 -5.35 21.93 -0.50
C GLY A 93 -4.18 21.12 0.10
N VAL A 94 -3.86 21.30 1.38
CA VAL A 94 -2.82 20.53 2.09
C VAL A 94 -3.21 19.05 2.22
N PHE A 95 -4.50 18.76 2.41
CA PHE A 95 -5.02 17.40 2.52
C PHE A 95 -5.14 16.68 1.16
N ARG A 96 -4.99 17.40 0.04
CA ARG A 96 -4.85 16.78 -1.30
C ARG A 96 -3.47 16.14 -1.50
N LEU A 97 -2.48 16.51 -0.69
CA LEU A 97 -1.12 15.94 -0.72
C LEU A 97 -0.96 14.71 0.19
N LEU A 98 -1.96 14.40 1.02
CA LEU A 98 -1.98 13.23 1.91
C LEU A 98 -1.68 11.91 1.16
N PRO A 99 -2.24 11.65 -0.05
CA PRO A 99 -1.89 10.49 -0.87
C PRO A 99 -0.39 10.35 -1.13
N ILE A 100 0.32 11.46 -1.37
CA ILE A 100 1.77 11.44 -1.61
C ILE A 100 2.51 11.04 -0.32
N GLY A 101 2.11 11.59 0.82
CA GLY A 101 2.67 11.21 2.12
C GLY A 101 2.46 9.73 2.43
N ILE A 102 1.29 9.18 2.10
CA ILE A 102 0.97 7.76 2.26
C ILE A 102 1.85 6.89 1.37
N ILE A 103 2.01 7.27 0.10
CA ILE A 103 2.88 6.56 -0.85
C ILE A 103 4.33 6.53 -0.34
N LEU A 104 4.85 7.67 0.10
CA LEU A 104 6.21 7.79 0.63
C LEU A 104 6.40 6.95 1.90
N THR A 105 5.46 7.01 2.83
CA THR A 105 5.52 6.25 4.09
C THR A 105 5.47 4.75 3.80
N MET A 106 4.57 4.34 2.90
CA MET A 106 4.43 2.95 2.48
C MET A 106 5.68 2.41 1.79
N LEU A 107 6.29 3.20 0.90
CA LEU A 107 7.57 2.87 0.26
C LEU A 107 8.68 2.70 1.29
N PHE A 108 8.78 3.64 2.23
CA PHE A 108 9.80 3.60 3.27
C PHE A 108 9.66 2.36 4.17
N LEU A 109 8.43 2.06 4.59
CA LEU A 109 8.18 0.88 5.42
C LEU A 109 8.40 -0.43 4.65
N ASN A 110 7.99 -0.52 3.38
CA ASN A 110 8.27 -1.70 2.54
C ASN A 110 9.78 -1.89 2.32
N ALA A 111 10.53 -0.81 2.09
CA ALA A 111 11.98 -0.85 2.00
C ALA A 111 12.61 -1.33 3.32
N GLY A 112 12.10 -0.87 4.47
CA GLY A 112 12.51 -1.34 5.79
C GLY A 112 12.29 -2.83 6.00
N VAL A 113 11.14 -3.37 5.63
CA VAL A 113 10.85 -4.82 5.69
C VAL A 113 11.83 -5.61 4.85
N VAL A 114 12.09 -5.15 3.62
CA VAL A 114 13.06 -5.80 2.75
C VAL A 114 14.43 -5.78 3.38
N TYR A 115 14.88 -4.64 3.89
CA TYR A 115 16.18 -4.51 4.53
C TYR A 115 16.34 -5.47 5.72
N PHE A 116 15.33 -5.54 6.60
CA PHE A 116 15.36 -6.41 7.78
C PHE A 116 15.31 -7.90 7.44
N TYR A 117 14.54 -8.31 6.42
CA TYR A 117 14.40 -9.73 6.04
C TYR A 117 15.40 -10.21 4.98
N SER A 118 16.11 -9.29 4.31
CA SER A 118 17.17 -9.61 3.36
C SER A 118 18.53 -9.78 4.03
N ARG A 119 18.74 -9.19 5.22
CA ARG A 119 19.93 -9.50 6.02
C ARG A 119 19.93 -10.99 6.39
N PRO A 120 20.99 -11.75 6.06
CA PRO A 120 21.16 -13.09 6.62
C PRO A 120 21.17 -12.98 8.14
N LEU A 121 20.60 -13.97 8.83
CA LEU A 121 20.75 -14.13 10.28
C LEU A 121 22.25 -14.18 10.61
N GLN A 122 22.87 -13.03 10.88
CA GLN A 122 24.10 -12.91 11.66
C GLN A 122 23.70 -12.65 13.13
N ARG A 123 22.98 -13.62 13.70
CA ARG A 123 22.74 -13.77 15.13
C ARG A 123 22.49 -15.27 15.32
N GLY A 124 23.33 -16.09 15.91
CA GLY A 124 24.65 -16.02 16.51
C GLY A 124 24.97 -17.48 16.85
N GLY A 125 26.22 -17.89 16.69
CA GLY A 125 26.71 -19.17 17.22
C GLY A 125 26.77 -19.16 18.74
#